data_AF-A0A6A7K5D5-F1
#
_entry.id   AF-A0A6A7K5D5-F1
#
_cell.length_a   1.000
_cell.length_b   1.000
_cell.length_c   1.000
_cell.angle_alpha   90.00
_cell.angle_beta   90.00
_cell.angle_gamma   90.00
#
_symmetry.space_group_name_H-M   'P 1'
#
loop_
_entity.id
_entity.type
_entity.pdbx_description
1 polymer ?
#
loop_
_entity_poly.entity_id
_entity_poly.type
_entity_poly.pdbx_seq_one_letter_code
_entity_poly.pdbx_strand_id
1 'polypeptide(L)' 'MYMMSENREKELLKKLNEMENKFNNDTEKKNVIITLKDNLEKSEFSGPEADVKKIQKDLISVIIELLTWI' A
#
# COMPACT_ATOMS: atom_id res chain seq x y z
N MET A 1 -20.26 -3.32 -9.09
CA MET A 1 -19.08 -2.48 -9.38
C MET A 1 -17.98 -2.77 -8.34
N TYR A 2 -17.50 -4.02 -8.27
CA TYR A 2 -16.52 -4.48 -7.26
C TYR A 2 -15.13 -4.80 -7.87
N MET A 3 -15.00 -4.88 -9.19
CA MET A 3 -13.74 -5.25 -9.84
C MET A 3 -12.66 -4.16 -9.81
N MET A 4 -13.02 -2.89 -9.62
CA MET A 4 -12.03 -1.80 -9.58
C MET A 4 -11.20 -1.78 -8.28
N SER A 5 -11.75 -2.23 -7.14
CA SER A 5 -11.06 -2.17 -5.85
C SER A 5 -10.00 -3.27 -5.71
N GLU A 6 -10.27 -4.47 -6.22
CA GLU A 6 -9.33 -5.59 -6.21
C GLU A 6 -8.14 -5.32 -7.13
N ASN A 7 -8.37 -4.72 -8.30
CA ASN A 7 -7.29 -4.43 -9.24
C ASN A 7 -6.32 -3.38 -8.67
N ARG A 8 -6.85 -2.33 -8.02
CA ARG A 8 -6.03 -1.29 -7.37
C ARG A 8 -5.16 -1.84 -6.26
N GLU A 9 -5.69 -2.75 -5.46
CA GLU A 9 -4.97 -3.35 -4.34
C GLU A 9 -3.82 -4.23 -4.80
N LYS A 10 -4.04 -5.05 -5.84
CA LYS A 10 -2.98 -5.83 -6.47
C LYS A 10 -1.88 -4.94 -7.04
N GLU A 11 -2.22 -3.80 -7.65
CA GLU A 11 -1.24 -2.83 -8.13
C GLU A 11 -0.43 -2.19 -7.01
N LEU A 12 -1.09 -1.80 -5.90
CA LEU A 12 -0.42 -1.24 -4.73
C LEU A 12 0.53 -2.25 -4.07
N LEU A 13 0.09 -3.50 -3.90
CA LEU A 13 0.93 -4.60 -3.40
C LEU A 13 2.15 -4.83 -4.30
N LYS A 14 1.94 -4.82 -5.63
CA LYS A 14 3.04 -4.97 -6.59
C LYS A 14 4.08 -3.85 -6.43
N LYS A 15 3.64 -2.59 -6.38
CA LYS A 15 4.54 -1.44 -6.18
C LYS A 15 5.29 -1.53 -4.85
N LEU A 16 4.60 -1.89 -3.77
CA LEU A 16 5.22 -2.09 -2.46
C LEU A 16 6.31 -3.19 -2.50
N ASN A 17 6.08 -4.31 -3.17
CA ASN A 17 7.09 -5.36 -3.36
C ASN A 17 8.30 -4.88 -4.16
N GLU A 18 8.09 -4.09 -5.23
CA GLU A 18 9.18 -3.52 -6.02
C GLU A 18 10.03 -2.55 -5.18
N MET A 19 9.41 -1.72 -4.33
CA MET A 19 10.13 -0.82 -3.43
C MET A 19 10.82 -1.53 -2.28
N GLU A 20 10.23 -2.59 -1.73
CA GLU A 20 10.88 -3.40 -0.69
C GLU A 20 12.23 -3.93 -1.20
N ASN A 21 12.26 -4.38 -2.45
CA ASN A 21 13.49 -4.81 -3.13
C ASN A 21 14.44 -3.63 -3.40
N LYS A 22 13.94 -2.47 -3.84
CA LYS A 22 14.75 -1.26 -4.07
C LYS A 22 15.46 -0.79 -2.78
N PHE A 23 14.77 -0.87 -1.65
CA PHE A 23 15.27 -0.46 -0.34
C PHE A 23 15.85 -1.61 0.49
N ASN A 24 16.23 -2.74 -0.12
CA ASN A 24 16.73 -3.89 0.64
C ASN A 24 17.96 -3.58 1.51
N ASN A 25 18.76 -2.58 1.13
CA ASN A 25 19.95 -2.12 1.86
C ASN A 25 19.66 -0.97 2.85
N ASP A 26 18.43 -0.45 2.86
CA ASP A 26 17.97 0.64 3.74
C ASP A 26 16.93 0.07 4.70
N THR A 27 17.39 -0.41 5.86
CA THR A 27 16.56 -1.13 6.83
C THR A 27 15.37 -0.30 7.33
N GLU A 28 15.55 1.00 7.48
CA GLU A 28 14.49 1.90 7.94
C GLU A 28 13.38 2.01 6.88
N LYS A 29 13.74 2.29 5.63
CA LYS A 29 12.77 2.36 4.53
C LYS A 29 12.12 1.01 4.24
N LYS A 30 12.89 -0.08 4.31
CA LYS A 30 12.35 -1.44 4.16
C LYS A 30 11.27 -1.74 5.22
N ASN A 31 11.52 -1.39 6.48
CA ASN A 31 10.55 -1.59 7.56
C ASN A 31 9.27 -0.76 7.35
N VAL A 32 9.38 0.47 6.84
CA VAL A 32 8.21 1.28 6.47
C VAL A 32 7.39 0.60 5.36
N ILE A 33 8.04 0.09 4.32
CA ILE A 33 7.37 -0.63 3.23
C ILE A 33 6.66 -1.90 3.73
N ILE A 34 7.32 -2.68 4.60
CA ILE A 34 6.70 -3.88 5.22
C ILE A 34 5.45 -3.48 6.02
N THR A 35 5.53 -2.39 6.80
CA THR A 35 4.38 -1.89 7.57
C THR A 35 3.22 -1.46 6.66
N LEU A 36 3.51 -0.82 5.52
CA LEU A 36 2.49 -0.43 4.55
C LEU A 36 1.82 -1.64 3.90
N LYS A 37 2.58 -2.71 3.62
CA LYS A 37 2.03 -3.99 3.13
C LYS A 37 1.10 -4.64 4.14
N ASP A 38 1.54 -4.75 5.39
CA ASP A 38 0.75 -5.29 6.49
C ASP A 38 -0.58 -4.54 6.66
N ASN A 39 -0.56 -3.20 6.59
CA ASN A 39 -1.76 -2.37 6.70
C ASN A 39 -2.71 -2.55 5.50
N LEU A 40 -2.17 -2.77 4.31
CA LEU A 40 -2.95 -3.02 3.11
C LEU A 40 -3.64 -4.40 3.17
N GLU A 41 -2.92 -5.44 3.60
CA GLU A 41 -3.44 -6.81 3.74
C GLU A 41 -4.43 -6.98 4.90
N LYS A 42 -4.23 -6.26 6.02
CA LYS A 42 -5.12 -6.31 7.20
C LYS A 42 -6.43 -5.55 7.01
N SER A 43 -6.59 -4.79 5.92
CA SER A 43 -7.83 -4.10 5.62
C SER A 43 -8.90 -5.07 5.07
N GLU A 44 -9.52 -5.91 5.91
CA GLU A 44 -10.66 -6.73 5.48
C GLU A 44 -11.91 -5.87 5.14
N PHE A 45 -12.58 -6.19 4.02
CA PHE A 45 -13.45 -5.30 3.23
C PHE A 45 -14.95 -5.30 3.57
N SER A 46 -15.38 -5.88 4.69
CA SER A 46 -16.81 -5.93 5.02
C SER A 46 -17.18 -4.85 6.06
N GLY A 47 -18.06 -3.92 5.68
CA GLY A 47 -18.72 -3.01 6.62
C GLY A 47 -18.79 -1.53 6.20
N PRO A 48 -19.48 -0.69 6.99
CA PRO A 48 -19.73 0.74 6.72
C PRO A 48 -18.48 1.65 6.74
N GLU A 49 -17.29 1.08 6.95
CA GLU A 49 -15.99 1.79 7.04
C GLU A 49 -15.28 1.96 5.68
N ALA A 50 -16.00 1.73 4.58
CA ALA A 50 -15.46 1.78 3.22
C ALA A 50 -14.76 3.12 2.89
N ASP A 51 -15.25 4.23 3.43
CA ASP A 51 -14.67 5.57 3.22
C ASP A 51 -13.32 5.76 3.93
N VAL A 52 -13.19 5.29 5.17
CA VAL A 52 -11.92 5.34 5.93
C VAL A 52 -10.85 4.48 5.24
N LYS A 53 -11.25 3.32 4.70
CA LYS A 53 -10.35 2.40 3.99
C LYS A 53 -9.91 2.95 2.63
N LYS A 54 -10.78 3.70 1.93
CA LYS A 54 -10.40 4.43 0.72
C LYS A 54 -9.33 5.48 1.01
N ILE A 55 -9.50 6.26 2.09
CA ILE A 55 -8.52 7.25 2.54
C ILE A 55 -7.18 6.57 2.86
N GLN A 56 -7.17 5.43 3.54
CA GLN A 56 -5.94 4.68 3.82
C GLN A 56 -5.23 4.22 2.53
N LYS A 57 -5.96 3.72 1.53
CA LYS A 57 -5.38 3.33 0.23
C LYS A 57 -4.81 4.52 -0.54
N ASP A 58 -5.51 5.65 -0.56
CA ASP A 58 -5.04 6.85 -1.23
C ASP A 58 -3.78 7.41 -0.51
N LEU A 59 -3.72 7.35 0.83
CA LEU A 59 -2.53 7.70 1.61
C LEU A 59 -1.34 6.77 1.32
N ILE A 60 -1.55 5.45 1.27
CA ILE A 60 -0.51 4.49 0.88
C ILE A 60 0.00 4.83 -0.52
N SER A 61 -0.89 5.10 -1.49
CA SER A 61 -0.49 5.49 -2.84
C SER A 61 0.39 6.75 -2.86
N VAL A 62 0.05 7.77 -2.06
CA VAL A 62 0.84 9.00 -1.95
C VAL A 62 2.21 8.75 -1.32
N ILE A 63 2.29 7.91 -0.28
CA ILE A 63 3.57 7.56 0.37
C ILE A 63 4.48 6.83 -0.62
N ILE A 64 3.93 5.92 -1.42
CA ILE A 64 4.66 5.23 -2.49
C ILE A 64 5.25 6.23 -3.49
N GLU A 65 4.45 7.20 -3.94
CA GLU A 65 4.90 8.23 -4.90
C GLU A 65 6.02 9.10 -4.30
N LEU A 66 5.88 9.54 -3.05
CA LEU A 66 6.90 10.32 -2.35
C LEU A 66 8.21 9.55 -2.18
N LEU A 67 8.15 8.25 -1.86
CA LEU A 67 9.34 7.39 -1.74
C LEU A 67 9.98 7.07 -3.10
N THR A 68 9.22 7.16 -4.20
CA THR A 68 9.73 6.92 -5.56
C THR A 68 10.50 8.12 -6.11
N TRP A 69 10.15 9.34 -5.70
CA TRP A 69 10.82 10.57 -6.12
C TRP A 69 12.18 10.81 -5.46
N ILE A 70 12.48 10.09 -4.38
CA ILE A 70 13.78 10.07 -3.68
C ILE A 70 14.67 8.96 -4.27
#